data_AF-A0A4R4EQZ0-F1
#
_entry.id   AF-A0A4R4EQZ0-F1
#
_cell.length_a   1.000
_cell.length_b   1.000
_cell.length_c   1.000
_cell.angle_alpha   90.00
_cell.angle_beta   90.00
_cell.angle_gamma   90.00
#
_symmetry.space_group_name_H-M   'P 1'
#
loop_
_entity.id
_entity.type
_entity.pdbx_description
1 polymer ?
#
loop_
_entity_poly.entity_id
_entity_poly.type
_entity_poly.pdbx_seq_one_letter_code
_entity_poly.pdbx_strand_id
1 'polypeptide(L)'
;MRMFIKILLLTLVIALSACSNSSDIVKKSEENIKDSSLPMETKVPESSSDSKEFEQLMGMTVLQGVRSYFEYEQGTVPLELRKQMTGLITKATTTFPNGNKEKFIKLGEHIEKDSFENARTAFLELADIYGLQVVESEVKKQVKESIKTDVPNISNLIADLDPTKVEATIKENAEAKWVGDYDMQAYEIKKQTEAYKKLVKFNLDTDAKKISLDKAHKKWKSDFDMIIYEYEKQMNAFADIQALNADSSDMKKILDRAFEKWGDDYNMVLYEYKKQLKAYESLKKK
;
A
#
# COMPACT_ATOMS: atom_id res chain seq x y z
N MET A 1 -4.59 -47.94 19.37
CA MET A 1 -3.35 -48.70 19.09
C MET A 1 -2.59 -47.95 17.99
N ARG A 2 -1.90 -46.87 18.36
CA ARG A 2 -0.42 -46.72 18.30
C ARG A 2 0.19 -46.88 16.90
N MET A 3 0.41 -45.75 16.20
CA MET A 3 1.58 -45.53 15.33
C MET A 3 1.88 -44.01 15.35
N PHE A 4 2.80 -43.56 16.21
CA PHE A 4 4.23 -43.32 15.95
C PHE A 4 4.53 -41.86 15.57
N ILE A 5 4.63 -41.05 16.62
CA ILE A 5 5.49 -39.86 16.72
C ILE A 5 6.95 -40.34 16.83
N LYS A 6 7.85 -39.82 15.99
CA LYS A 6 9.33 -39.71 16.15
C LYS A 6 9.89 -38.97 14.91
N ILE A 7 10.34 -37.71 14.98
CA ILE A 7 11.58 -37.13 15.55
C ILE A 7 12.71 -36.96 14.51
N LEU A 8 13.41 -35.83 14.64
CA LEU A 8 14.76 -35.43 14.17
C LEU A 8 14.84 -34.64 12.84
N LEU A 9 14.94 -33.30 12.84
CA LEU A 9 16.10 -32.45 13.18
C LEU A 9 17.32 -32.76 12.28
N LEU A 10 17.46 -32.01 11.17
CA LEU A 10 18.71 -31.94 10.40
C LEU A 10 19.20 -30.49 10.36
N THR A 11 20.40 -30.33 10.91
CA THR A 11 21.17 -29.12 11.13
C THR A 11 21.81 -28.57 9.85
N LEU A 12 21.68 -27.24 9.71
CA LEU A 12 22.68 -26.22 9.38
C LEU A 12 24.12 -26.66 8.96
N VAL A 13 24.64 -25.92 7.95
CA VAL A 13 26.03 -25.45 7.67
C VAL A 13 26.60 -25.87 6.31
N ILE A 14 27.32 -24.89 5.71
CA ILE A 14 28.14 -24.84 4.46
C ILE A 14 27.41 -24.07 3.34
N ALA A 15 27.87 -22.92 2.83
CA ALA A 15 28.98 -22.04 3.17
C ALA A 15 28.72 -20.66 2.52
N LEU A 16 29.26 -19.63 3.18
CA LEU A 16 29.50 -18.30 2.64
C LEU A 16 30.34 -18.37 1.35
N SER A 17 29.87 -17.73 0.27
CA SER A 17 30.70 -16.93 -0.64
C SER A 17 29.83 -16.27 -1.70
N ALA A 18 29.54 -14.98 -1.48
CA ALA A 18 29.44 -13.90 -2.48
C ALA A 18 28.58 -12.76 -1.88
N CYS A 19 29.10 -12.11 -0.85
CA CYS A 19 28.84 -10.69 -0.72
C CYS A 19 29.69 -10.00 -1.78
N SER A 20 29.07 -9.29 -2.71
CA SER A 20 29.56 -8.02 -3.26
C SER A 20 28.51 -7.43 -4.20
N ASN A 21 28.28 -6.12 -4.06
CA ASN A 21 27.56 -5.22 -4.96
C ASN A 21 26.08 -4.91 -4.66
N SER A 22 25.82 -4.47 -3.43
CA SER A 22 24.70 -3.53 -3.15
C SER A 22 25.19 -2.08 -2.91
N SER A 23 26.50 -1.83 -2.90
CA SER A 23 27.09 -0.48 -2.79
C SER A 23 27.19 0.26 -4.11
N ASP A 24 27.05 -0.44 -5.24
CA ASP A 24 27.25 0.17 -6.57
C ASP A 24 26.04 0.95 -7.07
N ILE A 25 24.83 0.65 -6.56
CA ILE A 25 23.62 1.38 -6.95
C ILE A 25 23.58 2.77 -6.29
N VAL A 26 24.06 2.90 -5.05
CA VAL A 26 24.12 4.19 -4.34
C VAL A 26 25.28 5.06 -4.85
N LYS A 27 26.42 4.47 -5.23
CA LYS A 27 27.52 5.24 -5.83
C LYS A 27 27.21 5.75 -7.23
N LYS A 28 26.45 5.00 -8.04
CA LYS A 28 26.10 5.42 -9.41
C LYS A 28 25.08 6.57 -9.45
N SER A 29 24.28 6.76 -8.39
CA SER A 29 23.42 7.95 -8.23
C SER A 29 24.16 9.17 -7.67
N GLU A 30 25.21 8.99 -6.85
CA GLU A 30 26.01 10.10 -6.33
C GLU A 30 27.02 10.65 -7.35
N GLU A 31 27.56 9.81 -8.24
CA GLU A 31 28.55 10.22 -9.25
C GLU A 31 27.90 10.98 -10.42
N ASN A 32 26.59 10.81 -10.66
CA ASN A 32 25.85 11.52 -11.70
C ASN A 32 25.30 12.89 -11.26
N ILE A 33 25.44 13.26 -9.98
CA ILE A 33 24.99 14.56 -9.43
C ILE A 33 26.18 15.46 -9.06
N LYS A 34 27.39 14.91 -8.94
CA LYS A 34 28.58 15.69 -8.52
C LYS A 34 29.20 16.58 -9.60
N ASP A 35 28.83 16.44 -10.88
CA ASP A 35 29.42 17.21 -11.98
C ASP A 35 28.42 18.14 -12.70
N SER A 36 27.22 18.33 -12.14
CA SER A 36 26.22 19.31 -12.61
C SER A 36 26.21 20.59 -11.76
N SER A 37 27.38 21.04 -11.30
CA SER A 37 27.53 22.39 -10.74
C SER A 37 27.83 23.38 -11.87
N LEU A 38 26.84 23.60 -12.74
CA LEU A 38 26.81 24.86 -13.48
C LEU A 38 26.45 25.95 -12.46
N PRO A 39 27.25 27.03 -12.34
CA PRO A 39 26.85 28.18 -11.56
C PRO A 39 25.63 28.81 -12.25
N MET A 40 24.43 28.45 -11.81
CA MET A 40 23.26 29.27 -12.07
C MET A 40 23.45 30.54 -11.23
N GLU A 41 24.03 31.55 -11.86
CA GLU A 41 23.97 32.92 -11.38
C GLU A 41 22.50 33.37 -11.50
N THR A 42 21.70 33.07 -10.48
CA THR A 42 20.28 33.44 -10.43
C THR A 42 20.19 34.94 -10.22
N LYS A 43 20.24 35.70 -11.30
CA LYS A 43 19.80 37.09 -11.31
C LYS A 43 18.33 37.10 -10.88
N VAL A 44 18.05 37.70 -9.73
CA VAL A 44 16.67 37.86 -9.25
C VAL A 44 15.93 38.70 -10.29
N PRO A 45 14.79 38.22 -10.81
CA PRO A 45 14.03 38.97 -11.81
C PRO A 45 13.55 40.32 -11.22
N GLU A 46 13.89 41.43 -11.89
CA GLU A 46 13.56 42.79 -11.45
C GLU A 46 12.12 43.20 -11.81
N SER A 47 11.42 42.45 -12.66
CA SER A 47 10.04 42.74 -13.08
C SER A 47 9.00 41.81 -12.42
N SER A 48 7.80 42.33 -12.18
CA SER A 48 6.70 41.59 -11.55
C SER A 48 6.12 40.47 -12.43
N SER A 49 6.36 40.50 -13.74
CA SER A 49 5.98 39.45 -14.68
C SER A 49 6.95 38.27 -14.57
N ASP A 50 8.25 38.56 -14.59
CA ASP A 50 9.30 37.55 -14.51
C ASP A 50 9.30 36.81 -13.15
N SER A 51 8.84 37.50 -12.09
CA SER A 51 8.67 36.92 -10.76
C SER A 51 7.62 35.80 -10.72
N LYS A 52 6.54 35.90 -11.51
CA LYS A 52 5.47 34.88 -11.54
C LYS A 52 5.89 33.64 -12.32
N GLU A 53 6.55 33.82 -13.46
CA GLU A 53 7.07 32.69 -14.26
C GLU A 53 8.16 31.93 -13.49
N PHE A 54 9.02 32.66 -12.79
CA PHE A 54 10.02 32.07 -11.90
C PHE A 54 9.38 31.28 -10.75
N GLU A 55 8.36 31.83 -10.09
CA GLU A 55 7.59 31.11 -9.06
C GLU A 55 6.94 29.84 -9.63
N GLN A 56 6.33 29.94 -10.82
CA GLN A 56 5.69 28.81 -11.51
C GLN A 56 6.68 27.67 -11.75
N LEU A 57 7.84 27.99 -12.35
CA LEU A 57 8.87 27.02 -12.69
C LEU A 57 9.44 26.34 -11.45
N MET A 58 9.73 27.13 -10.42
CA MET A 58 10.26 26.59 -9.18
C MET A 58 9.23 25.74 -8.43
N GLY A 59 7.97 26.16 -8.36
CA GLY A 59 6.89 25.40 -7.76
C GLY A 59 6.71 24.04 -8.43
N MET A 60 6.69 24.00 -9.77
CA MET A 60 6.67 22.75 -10.53
C MET A 60 7.87 21.86 -10.24
N THR A 61 9.08 22.43 -10.21
CA THR A 61 10.32 21.67 -9.94
C THR A 61 10.30 21.03 -8.56
N VAL A 62 9.83 21.76 -7.54
CA VAL A 62 9.69 21.23 -6.18
C VAL A 62 8.68 20.09 -6.13
N LEU A 63 7.51 20.28 -6.75
CA LEU A 63 6.48 19.25 -6.77
C LEU A 63 6.94 17.99 -7.51
N GLN A 64 7.71 18.12 -8.60
CA GLN A 64 8.30 16.97 -9.27
C GLN A 64 9.27 16.19 -8.36
N GLY A 65 10.12 16.88 -7.60
CA GLY A 65 11.02 16.23 -6.63
C GLY A 65 10.25 15.54 -5.50
N VAL A 66 9.21 16.19 -4.99
CA VAL A 66 8.35 15.66 -3.91
C VAL A 66 7.48 14.50 -4.38
N ARG A 67 7.16 14.38 -5.68
CA ARG A 67 6.33 13.31 -6.22
C ARG A 67 6.81 11.91 -5.79
N SER A 68 8.13 11.72 -5.72
CA SER A 68 8.75 10.46 -5.28
C SER A 68 8.36 10.05 -3.85
N TYR A 69 7.95 10.99 -2.98
CA TYR A 69 7.41 10.69 -1.64
C TYR A 69 6.18 9.79 -1.71
N PHE A 70 5.32 10.03 -2.70
CA PHE A 70 4.05 9.33 -2.87
C PHE A 70 4.18 8.00 -3.63
N GLU A 71 5.41 7.63 -4.02
CA GLU A 71 5.70 6.31 -4.61
C GLU A 71 5.90 5.24 -3.54
N TYR A 72 6.06 5.64 -2.27
CA TYR A 72 6.22 4.74 -1.12
C TYR A 72 4.88 4.46 -0.43
N GLU A 73 4.79 3.31 0.21
CA GLU A 73 3.68 3.00 1.12
C GLU A 73 3.77 3.85 2.40
N GLN A 74 2.62 4.22 2.98
CA GLN A 74 2.58 4.96 4.23
C GLN A 74 3.38 4.23 5.33
N GLY A 75 4.27 4.94 6.02
CA GLY A 75 5.13 4.35 7.05
C GLY A 75 6.43 3.72 6.53
N THR A 76 6.61 3.60 5.22
CA THR A 76 7.80 2.95 4.62
C THR A 76 8.83 3.92 4.06
N VAL A 77 8.50 5.22 4.01
CA VAL A 77 9.40 6.25 3.49
C VAL A 77 10.65 6.36 4.39
N PRO A 78 11.87 6.16 3.86
CA PRO A 78 13.09 6.31 4.66
C PRO A 78 13.19 7.72 5.24
N LEU A 79 13.56 7.83 6.52
CA LEU A 79 13.70 9.12 7.21
C LEU A 79 14.62 10.10 6.45
N GLU A 80 15.69 9.59 5.84
CA GLU A 80 16.63 10.40 5.07
C GLU A 80 15.99 11.02 3.82
N LEU A 81 15.13 10.26 3.13
CA LEU A 81 14.39 10.76 1.98
C LEU A 81 13.40 11.85 2.39
N ARG A 82 12.68 11.66 3.51
CA ARG A 82 11.79 12.70 4.06
C ARG A 82 12.55 13.99 4.36
N LYS A 83 13.73 13.88 5.00
CA LYS A 83 14.61 15.03 5.26
C LYS A 83 15.07 15.72 3.97
N GLN A 84 15.44 14.96 2.94
CA GLN A 84 15.84 15.53 1.65
C GLN A 84 14.69 16.30 0.99
N MET A 85 13.47 15.77 1.01
CA MET A 85 12.28 16.42 0.45
C MET A 85 11.91 17.68 1.23
N THR A 86 11.87 17.60 2.57
CA THR A 86 11.61 18.77 3.41
C THR A 86 12.69 19.83 3.20
N GLY A 87 13.97 19.45 3.11
CA GLY A 87 15.07 20.37 2.81
C GLY A 87 14.94 21.06 1.45
N LEU A 88 14.51 20.33 0.43
CA LEU A 88 14.24 20.87 -0.90
C LEU A 88 13.10 21.90 -0.87
N ILE A 89 12.00 21.58 -0.18
CA ILE A 89 10.87 22.49 0.04
C ILE A 89 11.31 23.74 0.82
N THR A 90 12.07 23.59 1.90
CA THR A 90 12.58 24.71 2.71
C THR A 90 13.48 25.61 1.87
N LYS A 91 14.39 25.04 1.07
CA LYS A 91 15.28 25.83 0.21
C LYS A 91 14.50 26.59 -0.88
N ALA A 92 13.44 26.02 -1.44
CA ALA A 92 12.63 26.71 -2.44
C ALA A 92 11.79 27.84 -1.82
N THR A 93 11.19 27.60 -0.65
CA THR A 93 10.33 28.58 0.04
C THR A 93 11.06 29.82 0.56
N THR A 94 12.39 29.81 0.68
CA THR A 94 13.18 31.03 0.94
C THR A 94 13.28 31.94 -0.28
N THR A 95 13.06 31.39 -1.48
CA THR A 95 13.16 32.10 -2.76
C THR A 95 11.82 32.48 -3.38
N PHE A 96 10.70 31.97 -2.85
CA PHE A 96 9.37 32.23 -3.42
C PHE A 96 8.86 33.63 -3.10
N PRO A 97 8.27 34.34 -4.08
CA PRO A 97 7.35 35.43 -3.81
C PRO A 97 6.19 34.91 -2.95
N ASN A 98 5.70 35.71 -2.01
CA ASN A 98 4.89 35.24 -0.86
C ASN A 98 3.59 34.44 -1.16
N GLY A 99 3.14 34.32 -2.42
CA GLY A 99 1.79 33.83 -2.77
C GLY A 99 1.47 32.41 -2.27
N ASN A 100 2.39 31.47 -2.41
CA ASN A 100 2.14 30.04 -2.10
C ASN A 100 3.10 29.43 -1.06
N LYS A 101 3.98 30.26 -0.49
CA LYS A 101 5.02 29.83 0.46
C LYS A 101 4.47 28.98 1.61
N GLU A 102 3.39 29.42 2.24
CA GLU A 102 2.75 28.73 3.36
C GLU A 102 2.24 27.32 2.99
N LYS A 103 1.76 27.13 1.75
CA LYS A 103 1.26 25.83 1.30
C LYS A 103 2.40 24.82 1.14
N PHE A 104 3.53 25.26 0.61
CA PHE A 104 4.74 24.44 0.54
C PHE A 104 5.30 24.11 1.92
N ILE A 105 5.32 25.07 2.85
CA ILE A 105 5.74 24.81 4.25
C ILE A 105 4.87 23.71 4.86
N LYS A 106 3.54 23.80 4.75
CA LYS A 106 2.62 22.76 5.23
C LYS A 106 2.87 21.39 4.60
N LEU A 107 3.10 21.34 3.28
CA LEU A 107 3.48 20.11 2.60
C LEU A 107 4.76 19.50 3.20
N GLY A 108 5.79 20.32 3.43
CA GLY A 108 7.04 19.89 4.06
C GLY A 108 6.86 19.37 5.49
N GLU A 109 6.01 20.01 6.29
CA GLU A 109 5.68 19.54 7.64
C GLU A 109 4.95 18.19 7.62
N HIS A 110 4.01 18.00 6.69
CA HIS A 110 3.30 16.73 6.56
C HIS A 110 4.24 15.60 6.13
N ILE A 111 5.17 15.88 5.22
CA ILE A 111 6.22 14.93 4.82
C ILE A 111 7.13 14.61 6.00
N GLU A 112 7.62 15.60 6.74
CA GLU A 112 8.51 15.38 7.88
C GLU A 112 7.86 14.49 8.96
N LYS A 113 6.56 14.69 9.21
CA LYS A 113 5.76 13.93 10.17
C LYS A 113 5.25 12.58 9.63
N ASP A 114 5.60 12.21 8.40
CA ASP A 114 5.10 11.01 7.72
C ASP A 114 3.56 10.95 7.61
N SER A 115 2.91 12.11 7.56
CA SER A 115 1.45 12.25 7.51
C SER A 115 0.97 12.13 6.07
N PHE A 116 1.03 10.91 5.52
CA PHE A 116 0.89 10.62 4.08
C PHE A 116 -0.35 11.23 3.43
N GLU A 117 -1.55 11.05 3.99
CA GLU A 117 -2.80 11.58 3.41
C GLU A 117 -2.88 13.12 3.45
N ASN A 118 -2.36 13.73 4.52
CA ASN A 118 -2.31 15.19 4.63
C ASN A 118 -1.27 15.78 3.66
N ALA A 119 -0.10 15.12 3.54
CA ALA A 119 0.91 15.48 2.55
C ALA A 119 0.36 15.35 1.13
N ARG A 120 -0.39 14.28 0.85
CA ARG A 120 -1.02 14.04 -0.46
C ARG A 120 -2.04 15.10 -0.80
N THR A 121 -2.89 15.47 0.16
CA THR A 121 -3.88 16.53 -0.01
C THR A 121 -3.21 17.86 -0.31
N ALA A 122 -2.20 18.25 0.48
CA ALA A 122 -1.44 19.49 0.26
C ALA A 122 -0.68 19.48 -1.08
N PHE A 123 -0.13 18.33 -1.48
CA PHE A 123 0.53 18.16 -2.77
C PHE A 123 -0.43 18.33 -3.94
N LEU A 124 -1.62 17.73 -3.88
CA LEU A 124 -2.61 17.84 -4.95
C LEU A 124 -3.14 19.28 -5.09
N GLU A 125 -3.36 19.97 -3.97
CA GLU A 125 -3.72 21.39 -3.97
C GLU A 125 -2.65 22.24 -4.67
N LEU A 126 -1.37 22.01 -4.35
CA LEU A 126 -0.26 22.68 -5.01
C LEU A 126 -0.13 22.28 -6.49
N ALA A 127 -0.30 21.00 -6.81
CA ALA A 127 -0.23 20.54 -8.19
C ALA A 127 -1.28 21.21 -9.09
N ASP A 128 -2.49 21.43 -8.57
CA ASP A 128 -3.55 22.18 -9.25
C ASP A 128 -3.14 23.65 -9.50
N ILE A 129 -2.63 24.33 -8.47
CA ILE A 129 -2.16 25.73 -8.57
C ILE A 129 -1.06 25.88 -9.62
N TYR A 130 -0.14 24.93 -9.67
CA TYR A 130 1.02 24.97 -10.58
C TYR A 130 0.77 24.25 -11.91
N GLY A 131 -0.47 23.83 -12.20
CA GLY A 131 -0.82 23.15 -13.45
C GLY A 131 -0.06 21.85 -13.70
N LEU A 132 0.45 21.22 -12.64
CA LEU A 132 1.14 19.95 -12.74
C LEU A 132 0.07 18.87 -12.97
N GLN A 133 0.05 18.30 -14.18
CA GLN A 133 -0.81 17.17 -14.50
C GLN A 133 -0.37 15.94 -13.69
N VAL A 134 -0.95 15.77 -12.51
CA VAL A 134 -0.90 14.51 -11.78
C VAL A 134 -1.82 13.58 -12.54
N VAL A 135 -1.25 12.79 -13.45
CA VAL A 135 -1.97 11.66 -14.05
C VAL A 135 -2.27 10.71 -12.90
N GLU A 136 -3.42 10.89 -12.24
CA GLU A 136 -4.01 9.86 -11.41
C GLU A 136 -4.17 8.68 -12.36
N SER A 137 -3.33 7.66 -12.21
CA SER A 137 -3.27 6.56 -13.17
C SER A 137 -4.70 6.06 -13.40
N GLU A 138 -5.11 5.89 -14.66
CA GLU A 138 -6.48 5.45 -14.98
C GLU A 138 -6.83 4.12 -14.30
N VAL A 139 -5.82 3.36 -13.87
CA VAL A 139 -5.94 2.19 -12.99
C VAL A 139 -6.53 2.58 -11.63
N LYS A 140 -6.05 3.65 -10.97
CA LYS A 140 -6.65 4.17 -9.74
C LYS A 140 -8.05 4.74 -9.97
N LYS A 141 -8.31 5.32 -11.14
CA LYS A 141 -9.65 5.83 -11.50
C LYS A 141 -10.65 4.70 -11.76
N GLN A 142 -10.27 3.64 -12.47
CA GLN A 142 -11.11 2.46 -12.68
C GLN A 142 -11.32 1.66 -11.39
N VAL A 143 -10.29 1.54 -10.54
CA VAL A 143 -10.46 0.99 -9.19
C VAL A 143 -11.43 1.86 -8.37
N LYS A 144 -11.30 3.19 -8.38
CA LYS A 144 -12.27 4.10 -7.72
C LYS A 144 -13.68 4.05 -8.31
N GLU A 145 -13.83 4.00 -9.63
CA GLU A 145 -15.14 3.97 -10.32
C GLU A 145 -15.83 2.62 -10.15
N SER A 146 -15.08 1.51 -10.04
CA SER A 146 -15.62 0.22 -9.60
C SER A 146 -16.02 0.16 -8.12
N ILE A 147 -15.65 1.18 -7.32
CA ILE A 147 -15.90 1.27 -5.86
C ILE A 147 -16.89 2.39 -5.51
N LYS A 148 -17.30 3.24 -6.45
CA LYS A 148 -18.31 4.28 -6.23
C LYS A 148 -19.70 3.82 -6.63
N THR A 149 -20.38 3.15 -5.70
CA THR A 149 -21.83 3.16 -5.63
C THR A 149 -22.27 3.87 -4.36
N ASP A 150 -23.19 4.84 -4.49
CA ASP A 150 -23.85 5.55 -3.39
C ASP A 150 -24.24 4.55 -2.30
N VAL A 151 -23.65 4.68 -1.11
CA VAL A 151 -23.58 3.60 -0.10
C VAL A 151 -24.95 3.40 0.58
N PRO A 152 -25.76 2.37 0.25
CA PRO A 152 -26.61 1.76 1.25
C PRO A 152 -25.70 1.20 2.34
N ASN A 153 -26.09 1.40 3.60
CA ASN A 153 -25.43 0.86 4.79
C ASN A 153 -24.81 -0.54 4.52
N ILE A 154 -23.50 -0.60 4.29
CA ILE A 154 -22.79 -1.85 4.00
C ILE A 154 -22.81 -2.67 5.29
N SER A 155 -23.80 -3.55 5.42
CA SER A 155 -23.96 -4.37 6.62
C SER A 155 -22.84 -5.39 6.74
N ASN A 156 -22.27 -5.48 7.93
CA ASN A 156 -21.34 -6.55 8.29
C ASN A 156 -22.14 -7.80 8.64
N LEU A 157 -22.18 -8.78 7.74
CA LEU A 157 -22.96 -10.01 7.95
C LEU A 157 -22.60 -10.77 9.22
N ILE A 158 -21.38 -10.60 9.76
CA ILE A 158 -20.95 -11.28 10.99
C ILE A 158 -21.60 -10.60 12.20
N ALA A 159 -21.81 -9.28 12.13
CA ALA A 159 -22.50 -8.53 13.17
C ALA A 159 -24.00 -8.85 13.22
N ASP A 160 -24.57 -9.35 12.13
CA ASP A 160 -25.98 -9.77 12.03
C ASP A 160 -26.22 -11.21 12.55
N LEU A 161 -25.16 -11.95 12.91
CA LEU A 161 -25.29 -13.29 13.47
C LEU A 161 -25.83 -13.25 14.91
N ASP A 162 -26.68 -14.21 15.25
CA ASP A 162 -27.16 -14.43 16.61
C ASP A 162 -25.99 -14.88 17.51
N PRO A 163 -25.56 -14.05 18.49
CA PRO A 163 -24.39 -14.36 19.32
C PRO A 163 -24.54 -15.66 20.12
N THR A 164 -25.77 -16.02 20.53
CA THR A 164 -26.03 -17.25 21.28
C THR A 164 -25.85 -18.49 20.41
N LYS A 165 -26.30 -18.43 19.15
CA LYS A 165 -26.06 -19.52 18.18
C LYS A 165 -24.58 -19.63 17.83
N VAL A 166 -23.89 -18.50 17.66
CA VAL A 166 -22.44 -18.49 17.41
C VAL A 166 -21.67 -19.15 18.56
N GLU A 167 -21.99 -18.80 19.81
CA GLU A 167 -21.35 -19.42 20.98
C GLU A 167 -21.59 -20.93 21.04
N ALA A 168 -22.82 -21.38 20.77
CA ALA A 168 -23.17 -22.80 20.72
C ALA A 168 -22.35 -23.54 19.63
N THR A 169 -22.31 -23.00 18.42
CA THR A 169 -21.52 -23.58 17.31
C THR A 169 -20.03 -23.63 17.61
N ILE A 170 -19.47 -22.61 18.27
CA ILE A 170 -18.05 -22.61 18.68
C ILE A 170 -17.79 -23.76 19.67
N LYS A 171 -18.66 -23.95 20.67
CA LYS A 171 -18.55 -25.04 21.65
C LYS A 171 -18.64 -26.40 20.98
N GLU A 172 -19.66 -26.62 20.15
CA GLU A 172 -19.87 -27.87 19.42
C GLU A 172 -18.65 -28.23 18.55
N ASN A 173 -18.10 -27.25 17.81
CA ASN A 173 -16.93 -27.46 16.97
C ASN A 173 -15.68 -27.81 17.79
N ALA A 174 -15.48 -27.14 18.94
CA ALA A 174 -14.35 -27.41 19.82
C ALA A 174 -14.44 -28.83 20.43
N GLU A 175 -15.62 -29.21 20.93
CA GLU A 175 -15.88 -30.54 21.47
C GLU A 175 -15.65 -31.65 20.43
N ALA A 176 -16.12 -31.43 19.20
CA ALA A 176 -15.95 -32.38 18.10
C ALA A 176 -14.49 -32.52 17.65
N LYS A 177 -13.71 -31.43 17.66
CA LYS A 177 -12.30 -31.41 17.21
C LYS A 177 -11.35 -31.98 18.27
N TRP A 178 -11.64 -31.73 19.55
CA TRP A 178 -10.77 -32.03 20.68
C TRP A 178 -11.46 -32.94 21.68
N VAL A 179 -11.96 -34.09 21.23
CA VAL A 179 -12.76 -35.02 22.04
C VAL A 179 -11.98 -35.48 23.28
N GLY A 180 -12.51 -35.15 24.47
CA GLY A 180 -11.93 -35.52 25.76
C GLY A 180 -10.72 -34.69 26.20
N ASP A 181 -10.25 -33.76 25.38
CA ASP A 181 -9.18 -32.82 25.71
C ASP A 181 -9.79 -31.46 26.08
N TYR A 182 -10.26 -31.34 27.32
CA TYR A 182 -10.99 -30.16 27.80
C TYR A 182 -10.13 -28.89 27.80
N ASP A 183 -8.80 -29.01 27.98
CA ASP A 183 -7.89 -27.87 27.91
C ASP A 183 -7.83 -27.31 26.48
N MET A 184 -7.75 -28.20 25.49
CA MET A 184 -7.77 -27.80 24.07
C MET A 184 -9.15 -27.28 23.63
N GLN A 185 -10.25 -27.84 24.14
CA GLN A 185 -11.59 -27.31 23.91
C GLN A 185 -11.72 -25.88 24.44
N ALA A 186 -11.31 -25.63 25.69
CA ALA A 186 -11.35 -24.30 26.30
C ALA A 186 -10.50 -23.29 25.52
N TYR A 187 -9.32 -23.70 25.07
CA TYR A 187 -8.45 -22.88 24.22
C TYR A 187 -9.11 -22.50 22.88
N GLU A 188 -9.66 -23.48 22.15
CA GLU A 188 -10.33 -23.25 20.86
C GLU A 188 -11.56 -22.35 21.04
N ILE A 189 -12.40 -22.60 22.05
CA ILE A 189 -13.57 -21.75 22.36
C ILE A 189 -13.15 -20.31 22.58
N LYS A 190 -12.12 -20.08 23.40
CA LYS A 190 -11.60 -18.73 23.66
C LYS A 190 -11.11 -18.08 22.37
N LYS A 191 -10.28 -18.77 21.60
CA LYS A 191 -9.69 -18.27 20.35
C LYS A 191 -10.77 -17.88 19.34
N GLN A 192 -11.73 -18.76 19.09
CA GLN A 192 -12.82 -18.51 18.12
C GLN A 192 -13.78 -17.41 18.61
N THR A 193 -14.04 -17.33 19.92
CA THR A 193 -14.85 -16.25 20.50
C THR A 193 -14.17 -14.89 20.35
N GLU A 194 -12.86 -14.81 20.56
CA GLU A 194 -12.08 -13.59 20.34
C GLU A 194 -12.07 -13.19 18.86
N ALA A 195 -11.89 -14.15 17.95
CA ALA A 195 -11.97 -13.94 16.51
C ALA A 195 -13.35 -13.39 16.08
N TYR A 196 -14.44 -14.00 16.55
CA TYR A 196 -15.80 -13.51 16.30
C TYR A 196 -15.98 -12.07 16.76
N LYS A 197 -15.58 -11.75 18.01
CA LYS A 197 -15.65 -10.39 18.56
C LYS A 197 -14.86 -9.37 17.75
N LYS A 198 -13.73 -9.77 17.14
CA LYS A 198 -12.94 -8.92 16.24
C LYS A 198 -13.69 -8.68 14.93
N LEU A 199 -14.25 -9.73 14.31
CA LEU A 199 -14.99 -9.64 13.04
C LEU A 199 -16.24 -8.76 13.13
N VAL A 200 -17.00 -8.83 14.23
CA VAL A 200 -18.19 -7.97 14.45
C VAL A 200 -17.85 -6.48 14.38
N LYS A 201 -16.60 -6.11 14.73
CA LYS A 201 -16.13 -4.72 14.77
C LYS A 201 -15.46 -4.25 13.48
N PHE A 202 -15.38 -5.08 12.44
CA PHE A 202 -14.75 -4.69 11.18
C PHE A 202 -15.50 -3.54 10.52
N ASN A 203 -14.74 -2.52 10.09
CA ASN A 203 -15.25 -1.42 9.27
C ASN A 203 -15.16 -1.80 7.79
N LEU A 204 -16.31 -2.00 7.15
CA LEU A 204 -16.46 -2.44 5.76
C LEU A 204 -16.83 -1.25 4.85
N ASP A 205 -16.02 -0.21 4.89
CA ASP A 205 -16.21 1.05 4.15
C ASP A 205 -16.01 0.96 2.62
N THR A 206 -15.73 -0.23 2.09
CA THR A 206 -15.51 -0.48 0.65
C THR A 206 -16.06 -1.84 0.24
N ASP A 207 -16.47 -1.98 -1.02
CA ASP A 207 -16.94 -3.26 -1.58
C ASP A 207 -15.88 -4.34 -1.52
N ALA A 208 -14.61 -4.01 -1.76
CA ALA A 208 -13.51 -4.96 -1.67
C ALA A 208 -13.43 -5.63 -0.29
N LYS A 209 -13.57 -4.85 0.79
CA LYS A 209 -13.62 -5.37 2.17
C LYS A 209 -14.85 -6.24 2.37
N LYS A 210 -16.03 -5.76 1.97
CA LYS A 210 -17.29 -6.51 2.11
C LYS A 210 -17.24 -7.85 1.39
N ILE A 211 -16.92 -7.84 0.10
CA ILE A 211 -16.82 -9.03 -0.75
C ILE A 211 -15.81 -10.04 -0.19
N SER A 212 -14.66 -9.55 0.30
CA SER A 212 -13.63 -10.41 0.89
C SER A 212 -14.12 -11.09 2.17
N LEU A 213 -14.83 -10.35 3.03
CA LEU A 213 -15.43 -10.92 4.24
C LEU A 213 -16.53 -11.93 3.89
N ASP A 214 -17.41 -11.59 2.95
CA ASP A 214 -18.50 -12.45 2.48
C ASP A 214 -17.98 -13.78 1.95
N LYS A 215 -16.94 -13.74 1.11
CA LYS A 215 -16.27 -14.93 0.58
C LYS A 215 -15.59 -15.75 1.67
N ALA A 216 -14.84 -15.10 2.56
CA ALA A 216 -14.17 -15.76 3.67
C ALA A 216 -15.19 -16.49 4.57
N HIS A 217 -16.28 -15.82 4.93
CA HIS A 217 -17.38 -16.43 5.68
C HIS A 217 -18.05 -17.58 4.90
N LYS A 218 -18.30 -17.41 3.60
CA LYS A 218 -18.89 -18.49 2.78
C LYS A 218 -18.01 -19.75 2.77
N LYS A 219 -16.68 -19.59 2.73
CA LYS A 219 -15.69 -20.67 2.67
C LYS A 219 -15.47 -21.34 4.02
N TRP A 220 -15.29 -20.56 5.08
CA TRP A 220 -14.85 -21.04 6.40
C TRP A 220 -15.98 -21.16 7.43
N LYS A 221 -17.17 -20.62 7.11
CA LYS A 221 -18.39 -20.71 7.93
C LYS A 221 -18.21 -20.18 9.34
N SER A 222 -18.03 -21.06 10.32
CA SER A 222 -17.93 -20.72 11.74
C SER A 222 -16.50 -20.85 12.29
N ASP A 223 -15.52 -21.08 11.42
CA ASP A 223 -14.11 -20.95 11.77
C ASP A 223 -13.67 -19.49 11.61
N PHE A 224 -14.00 -18.67 12.61
CA PHE A 224 -13.80 -17.23 12.60
C PHE A 224 -12.33 -16.82 12.51
N ASP A 225 -11.42 -17.62 13.08
CA ASP A 225 -9.99 -17.39 12.93
C ASP A 225 -9.56 -17.54 11.46
N MET A 226 -10.07 -18.57 10.77
CA MET A 226 -9.80 -18.75 9.34
C MET A 226 -10.49 -17.69 8.46
N ILE A 227 -11.64 -17.16 8.88
CA ILE A 227 -12.28 -16.01 8.22
C ILE A 227 -11.36 -14.78 8.29
N ILE A 228 -10.83 -14.45 9.46
CA ILE A 228 -9.89 -13.34 9.64
C ILE A 228 -8.67 -13.54 8.74
N TYR A 229 -8.07 -14.72 8.77
CA TYR A 229 -6.89 -15.04 7.97
C TYR A 229 -7.13 -14.82 6.47
N GLU A 230 -8.23 -15.36 5.92
CA GLU A 230 -8.54 -15.21 4.50
C GLU A 230 -8.86 -13.75 4.14
N TYR A 231 -9.62 -13.05 4.99
CA TYR A 231 -9.91 -11.62 4.79
C TYR A 231 -8.63 -10.78 4.77
N GLU A 232 -7.75 -10.93 5.77
CA GLU A 232 -6.49 -10.19 5.87
C GLU A 232 -5.58 -10.50 4.67
N LYS A 233 -5.52 -11.76 4.24
CA LYS A 233 -4.78 -12.17 3.04
C LYS A 233 -5.28 -11.45 1.79
N GLN A 234 -6.60 -11.37 1.59
CA GLN A 234 -7.19 -10.68 0.44
C GLN A 234 -6.97 -9.16 0.52
N MET A 235 -7.07 -8.55 1.71
CA MET A 235 -6.84 -7.11 1.90
C MET A 235 -5.38 -6.71 1.74
N ASN A 236 -4.44 -7.54 2.16
CA ASN A 236 -3.01 -7.30 1.89
C ASN A 236 -2.73 -7.36 0.39
N ALA A 237 -3.27 -8.36 -0.32
CA ALA A 237 -3.11 -8.44 -1.77
C ALA A 237 -3.77 -7.27 -2.51
N PHE A 238 -4.93 -6.81 -2.02
CA PHE A 238 -5.60 -5.63 -2.56
C PHE A 238 -4.78 -4.35 -2.36
N ALA A 239 -4.19 -4.16 -1.17
CA ALA A 239 -3.28 -3.05 -0.89
C ALA A 239 -2.04 -3.08 -1.80
N ASP A 240 -1.40 -4.25 -1.95
CA ASP A 240 -0.30 -4.46 -2.89
C ASP A 240 -0.70 -4.04 -4.32
N ILE A 241 -1.88 -4.45 -4.79
CA ILE A 241 -2.38 -4.09 -6.12
C ILE A 241 -2.57 -2.58 -6.27
N GLN A 242 -3.12 -1.90 -5.26
CA GLN A 242 -3.31 -0.45 -5.29
C GLN A 242 -1.98 0.33 -5.31
N ALA A 243 -0.94 -0.25 -4.70
CA ALA A 243 0.41 0.29 -4.68
C ALA A 243 1.19 -0.01 -5.98
N LEU A 244 0.72 -0.91 -6.84
CA LEU A 244 1.40 -1.22 -8.11
C LEU A 244 1.50 0.02 -8.99
N ASN A 245 2.72 0.32 -9.41
CA ASN A 245 2.95 1.33 -10.43
C ASN A 245 2.82 0.73 -11.85
N ALA A 246 1.60 0.65 -12.37
CA ALA A 246 1.31 0.20 -13.73
C ALA A 246 1.36 1.37 -14.74
N ASP A 247 2.48 2.08 -14.78
CA ASP A 247 2.63 3.28 -15.62
C ASP A 247 2.68 2.97 -17.12
N SER A 248 3.19 1.79 -17.50
CA SER A 248 3.24 1.39 -18.91
C SER A 248 1.92 0.77 -19.38
N SER A 249 1.56 1.03 -20.64
CA SER A 249 0.37 0.44 -21.27
C SER A 249 0.34 -1.10 -21.17
N ASP A 250 1.49 -1.76 -21.26
CA ASP A 250 1.56 -3.22 -21.16
C ASP A 250 1.38 -3.74 -19.73
N MET A 251 1.90 -3.03 -18.71
CA MET A 251 1.63 -3.35 -17.31
C MET A 251 0.14 -3.24 -16.99
N LYS A 252 -0.54 -2.18 -17.47
CA LYS A 252 -2.00 -2.03 -17.34
C LYS A 252 -2.73 -3.23 -17.95
N LYS A 253 -2.44 -3.58 -19.20
CA LYS A 253 -3.03 -4.77 -19.87
C LYS A 253 -2.76 -6.09 -19.16
N ILE A 254 -1.63 -6.23 -18.47
CA ILE A 254 -1.34 -7.42 -17.66
C ILE A 254 -2.23 -7.45 -16.42
N LEU A 255 -2.38 -6.32 -15.74
CA LEU A 255 -3.23 -6.20 -14.56
C LEU A 255 -4.71 -6.38 -14.91
N ASP A 256 -5.19 -5.75 -15.98
CA ASP A 256 -6.56 -5.86 -16.47
C ASP A 256 -6.91 -7.33 -16.76
N ARG A 257 -6.04 -8.05 -17.48
CA ARG A 257 -6.23 -9.49 -17.73
C ARG A 257 -6.20 -10.35 -16.47
N ALA A 258 -5.43 -9.96 -15.46
CA ALA A 258 -5.42 -10.65 -14.17
C ALA A 258 -6.76 -10.46 -13.45
N PHE A 259 -7.32 -9.25 -13.45
CA PHE A 259 -8.66 -8.96 -12.93
C PHE A 259 -9.76 -9.66 -13.74
N GLU A 260 -9.70 -9.68 -15.07
CA GLU A 260 -10.66 -10.42 -15.91
C GLU A 260 -10.68 -11.91 -15.57
N LYS A 261 -9.51 -12.50 -15.29
CA LYS A 261 -9.37 -13.93 -15.02
C LYS A 261 -9.78 -14.33 -13.60
N TRP A 262 -9.41 -13.53 -12.61
CA TRP A 262 -9.54 -13.90 -11.19
C TRP A 262 -10.58 -13.07 -10.43
N GLY A 263 -11.09 -12.01 -11.05
CA GLY A 263 -12.10 -11.12 -10.48
C GLY A 263 -11.63 -10.51 -9.17
N ASP A 264 -12.38 -10.82 -8.14
CA ASP A 264 -12.28 -10.38 -6.75
C ASP A 264 -11.53 -11.40 -5.86
N ASP A 265 -10.71 -12.28 -6.44
CA ASP A 265 -9.65 -13.01 -5.71
C ASP A 265 -8.33 -12.24 -5.87
N TYR A 266 -8.18 -11.17 -5.08
CA TYR A 266 -7.06 -10.24 -5.16
C TYR A 266 -5.71 -10.92 -5.00
N ASN A 267 -5.62 -11.94 -4.15
CA ASN A 267 -4.39 -12.72 -4.03
C ASN A 267 -4.02 -13.42 -5.36
N MET A 268 -5.00 -13.95 -6.08
CA MET A 268 -4.77 -14.56 -7.39
C MET A 268 -4.51 -13.53 -8.49
N VAL A 269 -5.18 -12.37 -8.45
CA VAL A 269 -4.89 -11.23 -9.34
C VAL A 269 -3.43 -10.80 -9.20
N LEU A 270 -2.97 -10.55 -7.98
CA LEU A 270 -1.59 -10.13 -7.69
C LEU A 270 -0.57 -11.18 -8.15
N TYR A 271 -0.85 -12.46 -7.90
CA TYR A 271 -0.01 -13.56 -8.34
C TYR A 271 0.12 -13.62 -9.87
N GLU A 272 -1.00 -13.55 -10.60
CA GLU A 272 -1.00 -13.58 -12.07
C GLU A 272 -0.28 -12.35 -12.64
N TYR A 273 -0.54 -11.16 -12.09
CA TYR A 273 0.17 -9.94 -12.48
C TYR A 273 1.68 -10.10 -12.36
N LYS A 274 2.19 -10.47 -11.17
CA LYS A 274 3.62 -10.65 -10.91
C LYS A 274 4.25 -11.70 -11.83
N LYS A 275 3.52 -12.79 -12.10
CA LYS A 275 3.95 -13.86 -13.01
C LYS A 275 4.08 -13.37 -14.47
N GLN A 276 3.05 -12.68 -14.98
CA GLN A 276 3.02 -12.20 -16.36
C GLN A 276 4.01 -11.04 -16.59
N LEU A 277 4.16 -10.15 -15.63
CA LEU A 277 5.14 -9.06 -15.68
C LEU A 277 6.56 -9.61 -15.81
N LYS A 278 6.92 -10.60 -14.99
CA LYS A 278 8.22 -11.27 -15.07
C LYS A 278 8.47 -11.91 -16.43
N ALA A 279 7.45 -12.53 -17.03
CA ALA A 279 7.55 -13.11 -18.36
C ALA A 279 7.77 -12.03 -19.44
N TYR A 280 7.01 -10.93 -19.38
CA TYR A 280 7.13 -9.80 -20.29
C TYR A 280 8.52 -9.14 -20.23
N GLU A 281 9.04 -8.87 -19.04
CA GLU A 281 10.39 -8.31 -18.86
C GLU A 281 11.48 -9.23 -19.41
N SER A 282 11.29 -10.55 -19.32
CA SER A 282 12.22 -11.54 -19.86
C SER A 282 12.28 -11.54 -21.39
N LEU A 283 11.20 -11.13 -22.06
CA LEU A 283 11.16 -11.00 -23.52
C LEU A 283 11.87 -9.72 -24.00
N LYS A 284 11.85 -8.64 -23.21
CA LYS A 284 12.51 -7.37 -23.55
C LYS A 284 14.04 -7.39 -23.43
N LYS A 285 14.59 -8.33 -22.68
CA LYS A 285 16.04 -8.45 -22.46
C LYS A 285 16.75 -9.21 -23.59
N LYS A 286 16.04 -9.59 -24.65
CA LYS A 286 16.56 -10.24 -25.85
C LYS A 286 16.63 -9.25 -26.99
#